data_AF-A0A526Q4T3-F1
#
_entry.id   AF-A0A526Q4T3-F1
#
_cell.length_a   1.000
_cell.length_b   1.000
_cell.length_c   1.000
_cell.angle_alpha   90.00
_cell.angle_beta   90.00
_cell.angle_gamma   90.00
#
_symmetry.space_group_name_H-M   'P 1'
#
loop_
_entity.id
_entity.type
_entity.pdbx_description
1 polymer ?
#
loop_
_entity_poly.entity_id
_entity_poly.type
_entity_poly.pdbx_seq_one_letter_code
_entity_poly.pdbx_strand_id
1 'polypeptide(L)' 'MSATGDAKAITPPDIRSRKGQAPLVCLTAYTTPVARMADRHCDIILVGDSVGMIM' A
#
# COMPACT_ATOMS: atom_id res chain seq x y z
N MET A 1 -16.68 -5.97 -2.42
CA MET A 1 -16.83 -4.81 -1.52
C MET A 1 -15.45 -4.24 -1.25
N SER A 2 -14.99 -3.30 -2.10
CA SER A 2 -13.73 -2.58 -1.90
C SER A 2 -13.91 -1.64 -0.72
N ALA A 3 -13.11 -1.81 0.33
CA ALA A 3 -13.13 -0.94 1.49
C ALA A 3 -12.42 0.38 1.15
N THR A 4 -13.14 1.35 0.61
CA THR A 4 -12.72 2.75 0.62
C THR A 4 -13.01 3.30 2.01
N GLY A 5 -12.05 3.14 2.93
CA GLY A 5 -12.06 3.88 4.19
C GLY A 5 -11.68 5.33 3.93
N ASP A 6 -12.22 6.26 4.72
CA ASP A 6 -11.93 7.71 4.71
C ASP A 6 -10.48 8.07 5.11
N ALA A 7 -9.50 7.20 4.81
CA ALA A 7 -8.11 7.60 4.76
C ALA A 7 -7.92 8.39 3.46
N LYS A 8 -7.34 9.58 3.55
CA LYS A 8 -6.95 10.37 2.37
C LYS A 8 -5.99 9.51 1.53
N ALA A 9 -6.54 8.83 0.54
CA ALA A 9 -5.78 7.92 -0.30
C ALA A 9 -4.66 8.71 -0.99
N ILE A 10 -3.43 8.23 -0.86
CA ILE A 10 -2.31 8.78 -1.62
C ILE A 10 -2.59 8.56 -3.11
N THR A 11 -2.54 9.64 -3.88
CA THR A 11 -2.78 9.59 -5.32
C THR A 11 -1.47 9.47 -6.10
N PRO A 12 -1.48 9.00 -7.36
CA PRO A 12 -0.28 8.93 -8.18
C PRO A 12 0.48 10.27 -8.35
N PRO A 13 -0.20 11.43 -8.49
CA PRO A 13 0.46 12.73 -8.41
C PRO A 13 1.19 13.00 -7.08
N ASP A 14 0.63 12.58 -5.96
CA ASP A 14 1.26 12.72 -4.63
C ASP A 14 2.52 11.86 -4.49
N ILE A 15 2.50 10.64 -5.06
CA ILE A 15 3.66 9.76 -5.12
C ILE A 15 4.78 10.42 -5.92
N ARG A 16 4.44 10.99 -7.09
CA ARG A 16 5.41 11.66 -7.96
C ARG A 16 6.02 12.89 -7.29
N SER A 17 5.25 13.67 -6.55
CA SER A 17 5.75 14.88 -5.87
C SER A 17 6.71 14.57 -4.73
N ARG A 18 6.60 13.39 -4.11
CA ARG A 18 7.54 12.92 -3.06
C ARG A 18 8.88 12.41 -3.59
N LYS A 19 9.04 12.23 -4.90
CA LYS A 19 10.28 11.71 -5.49
C LYS A 19 11.46 12.65 -5.16
N GLY A 20 12.47 12.11 -4.48
CA GLY A 20 13.65 12.88 -4.02
C GLY A 20 13.44 13.67 -2.73
N GLN A 21 12.29 13.50 -2.06
CA GLN A 21 11.95 14.13 -0.78
C GLN A 21 11.86 13.03 0.29
N ALA A 22 10.67 12.81 0.86
CA ALA A 22 10.42 11.77 1.84
C ALA A 22 10.34 10.37 1.18
N PRO A 23 11.03 9.35 1.73
CA PRO A 23 10.84 7.96 1.32
C PRO A 23 9.39 7.50 1.47
N LEU A 24 8.97 6.61 0.59
CA LEU A 24 7.66 5.95 0.65
C LEU A 24 7.78 4.60 1.35
N VAL A 25 6.84 4.30 2.24
CA VAL A 25 6.73 2.99 2.88
C VAL A 25 5.82 2.09 2.05
N CYS A 26 6.41 1.07 1.43
CA CYS A 26 5.69 0.10 0.59
C CYS A 26 5.76 -1.30 1.22
N LEU A 27 4.63 -1.97 1.37
CA LEU A 27 4.56 -3.38 1.80
C LEU A 27 3.71 -4.21 0.84
N THR A 28 3.99 -5.51 0.78
CA THR A 28 3.10 -6.46 0.12
C THR A 28 2.05 -6.98 1.10
N ALA A 29 0.81 -7.13 0.64
CA ALA A 29 -0.24 -7.77 1.41
C ALA A 29 -1.15 -8.60 0.49
N TYR A 30 -1.41 -9.84 0.87
CA TYR A 30 -2.16 -10.80 0.05
C TYR A 30 -3.49 -11.22 0.68
N THR A 31 -3.75 -10.78 1.91
CA THR A 31 -5.02 -11.06 2.61
C THR A 31 -5.58 -9.76 3.17
N THR A 32 -6.91 -9.70 3.27
CA THR A 32 -7.62 -8.53 3.80
C THR A 32 -7.21 -8.17 5.24
N PRO A 33 -7.02 -9.12 6.18
CA PRO A 33 -6.60 -8.78 7.54
C PRO A 33 -5.20 -8.15 7.58
N VAL A 34 -4.26 -8.67 6.79
CA VAL A 34 -2.89 -8.13 6.71
C VAL A 34 -2.90 -6.74 6.08
N ALA A 35 -3.65 -6.54 4.99
CA ALA A 35 -3.79 -5.24 4.35
C ALA A 35 -4.36 -4.18 5.32
N ARG A 36 -5.38 -4.53 6.11
CA ARG A 36 -5.97 -3.62 7.12
C ARG A 36 -5.00 -3.24 8.24
N MET A 37 -4.09 -4.13 8.61
CA MET A 37 -3.05 -3.84 9.60
C MET A 37 -1.99 -2.90 9.01
N ALA A 38 -1.57 -3.16 7.78
CA ALA A 38 -0.56 -2.38 7.06
C ALA A 38 -1.05 -0.98 6.65
N ASP A 39 -2.35 -0.82 6.38
CA ASP A 39 -2.97 0.43 5.89
C ASP A 39 -2.67 1.65 6.77
N ARG A 40 -2.49 1.46 8.08
CA ARG A 40 -2.14 2.55 9.03
C ARG A 40 -0.68 2.98 8.97
N HIS A 41 0.19 2.19 8.34
CA HIS A 41 1.64 2.35 8.38
C HIS A 41 2.28 2.48 6.99
N CYS A 42 1.56 2.15 5.92
CA CYS A 42 2.09 2.12 4.57
C CYS A 42 1.48 3.23 3.70
N ASP A 43 2.31 3.79 2.83
CA ASP A 43 1.85 4.70 1.77
C ASP A 43 1.28 3.91 0.57
N ILE A 44 1.82 2.71 0.31
CA ILE A 44 1.45 1.85 -0.81
C ILE A 44 1.40 0.39 -0.35
N ILE A 45 0.31 -0.30 -0.69
CA ILE A 45 0.20 -1.76 -0.57
C ILE A 45 0.28 -2.38 -1.96
N LEU A 46 1.26 -3.26 -2.19
CA LEU A 46 1.45 -3.96 -3.45
C LEU A 46 0.90 -5.38 -3.40
N VAL A 47 -0.03 -5.69 -4.29
CA VAL A 47 -0.46 -7.07 -4.56
C VAL A 47 0.36 -7.57 -5.74
N GLY A 48 1.55 -8.11 -5.44
CA GLY A 48 2.47 -8.66 -6.44
C GLY A 48 2.25 -10.15 -6.70
N ASP A 49 2.86 -10.66 -7.78
CA ASP A 49 2.95 -12.09 -8.12
C ASP A 49 3.87 -12.90 -7.19
N SER A 50 4.59 -12.22 -6.28
CA SER A 50 5.37 -12.82 -5.19
C SER A 50 4.55 -13.68 -4.21
N VAL A 51 3.22 -13.77 -4.36
CA VAL A 51 2.39 -14.81 -3.70
C VAL A 51 2.93 -16.22 -4.00
N GLY A 52 3.42 -16.46 -5.22
CA GLY A 52 3.92 -17.77 -5.65
C GLY A 52 5.22 -18.23 -4.99
N MET A 53 5.90 -17.37 -4.24
CA MET A 53 7.11 -17.71 -3.46
C MET A 53 6.81 -17.93 -1.96
N ILE A 54 5.57 -17.67 -1.54
CA ILE A 54 5.12 -17.77 -0.14
C ILE A 54 4.15 -18.95 0.07
N MET A 55 3.76 -19.66 -1.00
CA MET A 55 3.07 -20.96 -0.96
C MET A 55 3.95 -22.08 -1.50
#